data_AF-A0A9P7B0I1-F1
#
_entry.id   AF-A0A9P7B0I1-F1
#
_cell.length_a   1.000
_cell.length_b   1.000
_cell.length_c   1.000
_cell.angle_alpha   90.00
_cell.angle_beta   90.00
_cell.angle_gamma   90.00
#
_symmetry.space_group_name_H-M   'P 1'
#
loop_
_entity.id
_entity.type
_entity.pdbx_description
1 polymer ?
#
loop_
_entity_poly.entity_id
_entity_poly.type
_entity_poly.pdbx_seq_one_letter_code
_entity_poly.pdbx_strand_id
1 'polypeptide(L)'
;MAFSRVLLTLPSSLLFKFPPSSDPSTLPPPPAGSSLYAPPISIPTPLFGDVLDVRVPITIACVYAVTVLSLNSYNRSTGQKPWGISKWKSFFWFVVAHNIFLAVYSAWTFVGMLSALRRTVQNPTGNMGLAGTVDSLCKMHGIGGMGNAIVYEPESSAWVSESSSVLLGSAGTPDATDLGRLWNEGLAFYGWFFYLSKFYEVLDTLIILAKGKRSSTLQTYHHAGAMMCMWAGIRFMSPPIWMFVFVNSGIHALMYTYYTLTAFSVPIPQALKRSLTTMQIIQFVVGVFYATIHSFISYTIPVQVPISSSFASAASSVSSAVVSTTSASVADALKKYLLRAAGEEGLAENIAVDPSVHASLKSTGATQQFRTEYQTVSCIDTSGQTFAIWLNVLYLAPLTVLFCRFFIRSYMRMASGNVKKHGKVEKAGKDALKGVERMNGKADGATVNGNGHVNGNANRHANGHANGHANGHANGNANGNANGHANGHANGNANGKATNGKATNGKAH
;
A
#
# COMPACT_ATOMS: atom_id res chain seq x y z
N MET A 1 35.58 16.94 -9.78
CA MET A 1 34.22 17.39 -9.41
C MET A 1 33.45 16.17 -8.93
N ALA A 2 33.06 16.14 -7.66
CA ALA A 2 32.17 15.09 -7.17
C ALA A 2 30.79 15.36 -7.80
N PHE A 3 30.28 14.41 -8.58
CA PHE A 3 28.95 14.47 -9.16
C PHE A 3 27.98 13.69 -8.27
N SER A 4 26.74 14.14 -8.14
CA SER A 4 25.69 13.37 -7.49
C SER A 4 25.48 12.04 -8.22
N ARG A 5 25.47 10.92 -7.49
CA ARG A 5 25.36 9.55 -8.03
C ARG A 5 24.17 8.83 -7.43
N VAL A 6 23.58 7.94 -8.21
CA VAL A 6 22.58 6.97 -7.74
C VAL A 6 23.27 5.62 -7.61
N LEU A 7 23.07 4.96 -6.48
CA LEU A 7 23.72 3.70 -6.11
C LEU A 7 22.67 2.67 -5.74
N LEU A 8 23.00 1.39 -5.99
CA LEU A 8 22.26 0.27 -5.43
C LEU A 8 22.98 -0.20 -4.16
N THR A 9 22.31 -0.14 -3.03
CA THR A 9 22.85 -0.50 -1.71
C THR A 9 21.89 -1.44 -1.01
N LEU A 10 22.41 -2.34 -0.18
CA LEU A 10 21.58 -3.17 0.67
C LEU A 10 20.93 -2.30 1.77
N PRO A 11 19.61 -2.43 2.01
CA PRO A 11 18.97 -1.72 3.11
C PRO A 11 19.51 -2.20 4.46
N SER A 12 19.54 -1.30 5.44
CA SER A 12 19.91 -1.64 6.81
C SER A 12 18.96 -2.71 7.39
N SER A 13 19.50 -3.68 8.11
CA SER A 13 18.71 -4.72 8.79
C SER A 13 17.76 -4.14 9.83
N LEU A 14 18.07 -2.97 10.39
CA LEU A 14 17.23 -2.24 11.35
C LEU A 14 15.87 -1.82 10.76
N LEU A 15 15.78 -1.67 9.44
CA LEU A 15 14.55 -1.32 8.74
C LEU A 15 13.54 -2.49 8.67
N PHE A 16 13.98 -3.73 8.90
CA PHE A 16 13.15 -4.94 8.83
C PHE A 16 12.54 -5.34 10.18
N LYS A 17 12.18 -4.36 11.01
CA LYS A 17 11.55 -4.58 12.31
C LYS A 17 10.08 -4.97 12.16
N PHE A 18 9.65 -6.02 12.87
CA PHE A 18 8.24 -6.42 12.95
C PHE A 18 7.82 -6.66 14.42
N PRO A 19 6.71 -6.04 14.90
CA PRO A 19 5.88 -5.07 14.20
C PRO A 19 6.64 -3.78 13.87
N PRO A 20 6.28 -3.07 12.78
CA PRO A 20 6.94 -1.82 12.43
C PRO A 20 6.70 -0.76 13.53
N SER A 21 7.65 0.14 13.71
CA SER A 21 7.47 1.31 14.58
C SER A 21 6.26 2.13 14.14
N SER A 22 5.48 2.64 15.10
CA SER A 22 4.33 3.52 14.83
C SER A 22 4.74 4.91 14.37
N ASP A 23 5.95 5.35 14.69
CA ASP A 23 6.45 6.67 14.34
C ASP A 23 7.08 6.69 12.94
N PRO A 24 6.97 7.81 12.21
CA PRO A 24 6.24 9.02 12.59
C PRO A 24 4.72 8.87 12.48
N SER A 25 3.99 9.75 13.19
CA SER A 25 2.57 9.96 12.93
C SER A 25 2.35 10.43 11.49
N THR A 26 1.28 9.97 10.85
CA THR A 26 0.96 10.40 9.48
C THR A 26 0.63 11.88 9.44
N LEU A 27 1.25 12.60 8.50
CA LEU A 27 1.02 14.02 8.31
C LEU A 27 -0.25 14.24 7.46
N PRO A 28 -1.23 15.03 7.93
CA PRO A 28 -2.42 15.35 7.16
C PRO A 28 -2.08 16.22 5.93
N PRO A 29 -2.96 16.28 4.92
CA PRO A 29 -2.77 17.19 3.80
C PRO A 29 -2.85 18.67 4.24
N PRO A 30 -2.29 19.60 3.44
CA PRO A 30 -2.39 21.02 3.72
C PRO A 30 -3.85 21.49 3.83
N PRO A 31 -4.19 22.40 4.75
CA PRO A 31 -5.51 23.01 4.82
C PRO A 31 -5.86 23.75 3.51
N ALA A 32 -7.14 23.75 3.14
CA ALA A 32 -7.60 24.49 1.97
C ALA A 32 -7.22 25.98 2.05
N GLY A 33 -6.61 26.48 0.98
CA GLY A 33 -6.14 27.86 0.90
C GLY A 33 -4.84 28.16 1.66
N SER A 34 -4.20 27.18 2.31
CA SER A 34 -2.94 27.42 3.05
C SER A 34 -1.72 27.60 2.15
N SER A 35 -1.78 27.12 0.91
CA SER A 35 -0.69 27.23 -0.07
C SER A 35 -1.26 27.30 -1.48
N LEU A 36 -0.42 27.67 -2.46
CA LEU A 36 -0.83 27.84 -3.87
C LEU A 36 -1.47 26.59 -4.48
N TYR A 37 -1.06 25.41 -4.02
CA TYR A 37 -1.52 24.11 -4.51
C TYR A 37 -2.27 23.30 -3.44
N ALA A 38 -2.69 23.96 -2.36
CA ALA A 38 -3.49 23.33 -1.33
C ALA A 38 -4.79 22.75 -1.94
N PRO A 39 -5.28 21.63 -1.41
CA PRO A 39 -6.51 21.02 -1.90
C PRO A 39 -7.71 21.96 -1.73
N PRO A 40 -8.77 21.81 -2.54
CA PRO A 40 -9.94 22.69 -2.47
C PRO A 40 -10.74 22.52 -1.18
N ILE A 41 -10.57 21.41 -0.47
CA ILE A 41 -11.27 21.09 0.78
C ILE A 41 -10.27 20.64 1.84
N SER A 42 -10.44 21.15 3.06
CA SER A 42 -9.66 20.71 4.23
C SER A 42 -10.23 19.41 4.78
N ILE A 43 -9.35 18.48 5.13
CA ILE A 43 -9.71 17.25 5.83
C ILE A 43 -9.45 17.48 7.33
N PRO A 44 -10.45 17.29 8.21
CA PRO A 44 -10.22 17.40 9.65
C PRO A 44 -9.13 16.42 10.11
N THR A 45 -8.11 16.90 10.81
CA THR A 45 -6.97 16.10 11.28
C THR A 45 -7.39 14.88 12.11
N PRO A 46 -8.36 14.96 13.05
CA PRO A 46 -8.82 13.79 13.78
C PRO A 46 -9.41 12.72 12.85
N LEU A 47 -10.28 13.12 11.90
CA LEU A 47 -10.87 12.21 10.93
C LEU A 47 -9.81 11.54 10.05
N PHE A 48 -8.79 12.30 9.63
CA PHE A 48 -7.70 11.77 8.82
C PHE A 48 -6.94 10.66 9.58
N GLY A 49 -6.61 10.90 10.84
CA GLY A 49 -5.91 9.94 11.70
C GLY A 49 -6.76 8.73 12.09
N ASP A 50 -8.01 8.94 12.50
CA ASP A 50 -8.92 7.90 12.98
C ASP A 50 -9.20 6.84 11.90
N VAL A 51 -9.39 7.28 10.65
CA VAL A 51 -9.62 6.38 9.52
C VAL A 51 -8.35 5.58 9.16
N LEU A 52 -7.17 6.09 9.53
CA LEU A 52 -5.88 5.39 9.37
C LEU A 52 -5.52 4.50 10.58
N ASP A 53 -6.40 4.34 11.57
CA ASP A 53 -6.22 3.31 12.60
C ASP A 53 -6.22 1.92 11.95
N VAL A 54 -5.23 1.09 12.27
CA VAL A 54 -5.05 -0.28 11.75
C VAL A 54 -6.29 -1.16 11.93
N ARG A 55 -7.10 -0.89 12.96
CA ARG A 55 -8.34 -1.63 13.26
C ARG A 55 -9.38 -1.43 12.17
N VAL A 56 -9.43 -0.25 11.53
CA VAL A 56 -10.42 0.08 10.50
C VAL A 56 -10.28 -0.83 9.27
N PRO A 57 -9.15 -0.87 8.54
CA PRO A 57 -9.02 -1.69 7.35
C PRO A 57 -9.07 -3.18 7.68
N ILE A 58 -8.51 -3.64 8.81
CA ILE A 58 -8.57 -5.05 9.21
C ILE A 58 -10.02 -5.46 9.47
N THR A 59 -10.77 -4.70 10.26
CA THR A 59 -12.15 -5.02 10.60
C THR A 59 -13.01 -5.05 9.34
N ILE A 60 -12.92 -4.03 8.49
CA ILE A 60 -13.71 -3.95 7.26
C ILE A 60 -13.34 -5.08 6.29
N ALA A 61 -12.04 -5.37 6.11
CA ALA A 61 -11.59 -6.47 5.24
C ALA A 61 -12.05 -7.84 5.75
N CYS A 62 -12.00 -8.08 7.07
CA CYS A 62 -12.50 -9.31 7.68
C CYS A 62 -14.02 -9.45 7.50
N VAL A 63 -14.79 -8.41 7.82
CA VAL A 63 -16.25 -8.39 7.63
C VAL A 63 -16.60 -8.61 6.16
N TYR A 64 -15.89 -7.95 5.24
CA TYR A 64 -16.05 -8.13 3.79
C TYR A 64 -15.79 -9.58 3.38
N ALA A 65 -14.66 -10.17 3.78
CA ALA A 65 -14.31 -11.54 3.40
C ALA A 65 -15.35 -12.55 3.91
N VAL A 66 -15.75 -12.46 5.19
CA VAL A 66 -16.77 -13.32 5.78
C VAL A 66 -18.11 -13.15 5.06
N THR A 67 -18.51 -11.90 4.79
CA THR A 67 -19.76 -11.59 4.08
C THR A 67 -19.76 -12.19 2.68
N VAL A 68 -18.67 -12.04 1.93
CA VAL A 68 -18.57 -12.59 0.57
C VAL A 68 -18.61 -14.12 0.57
N LEU A 69 -17.93 -14.78 1.51
CA LEU A 69 -17.98 -16.24 1.65
C LEU A 69 -19.39 -16.72 1.97
N SER A 70 -20.07 -16.07 2.93
CA SER A 70 -21.45 -16.39 3.31
C SER A 70 -22.42 -16.18 2.15
N LEU A 71 -22.35 -15.04 1.46
CA LEU A 71 -23.22 -14.72 0.33
C LEU A 71 -22.95 -15.61 -0.89
N ASN A 72 -21.71 -16.02 -1.12
CA ASN A 72 -21.38 -17.02 -2.13
C ASN A 72 -22.01 -18.38 -1.81
N SER A 73 -21.95 -18.81 -0.55
CA SER A 73 -22.60 -20.04 -0.09
C SER A 73 -24.12 -19.97 -0.29
N TYR A 74 -24.73 -18.83 0.05
CA TYR A 74 -26.15 -18.56 -0.19
C TYR A 74 -26.53 -18.56 -1.67
N ASN A 75 -25.74 -17.92 -2.53
CA ASN A 75 -25.97 -17.97 -3.98
C ASN A 75 -25.84 -19.38 -4.53
N ARG A 76 -24.97 -20.21 -3.93
CA ARG A 76 -24.85 -21.63 -4.31
C ARG A 76 -26.07 -22.44 -3.89
N SER A 77 -26.59 -22.25 -2.67
CA SER A 77 -27.77 -22.97 -2.18
C SER A 77 -29.05 -22.61 -2.94
N THR A 78 -29.15 -21.40 -3.46
CA THR A 78 -30.29 -20.94 -4.28
C THR A 78 -30.19 -21.29 -5.77
N GLY A 79 -29.15 -22.03 -6.18
CA GLY A 79 -28.92 -22.39 -7.58
C GLY A 79 -28.51 -21.20 -8.46
N GLN A 80 -27.83 -20.21 -7.88
CA GLN A 80 -27.31 -19.01 -8.56
C GLN A 80 -28.39 -18.13 -9.21
N LYS A 81 -29.59 -18.11 -8.61
CA LYS A 81 -30.68 -17.24 -9.05
C LYS A 81 -30.36 -15.78 -8.70
N PRO A 82 -30.54 -14.82 -9.63
CA PRO A 82 -30.40 -13.40 -9.33
C PRO A 82 -31.37 -12.95 -8.23
N TRP A 83 -30.90 -12.06 -7.34
CA TRP A 83 -31.72 -11.55 -6.23
C TRP A 83 -32.86 -10.69 -6.77
N GLY A 84 -33.96 -10.59 -6.02
CA GLY A 84 -35.13 -9.78 -6.41
C GLY A 84 -34.76 -8.33 -6.75
N ILE A 85 -33.89 -7.71 -5.95
CA ILE A 85 -33.42 -6.34 -6.14
C ILE A 85 -32.70 -6.13 -7.48
N SER A 86 -31.98 -7.15 -7.99
CA SER A 86 -31.21 -7.04 -9.23
C SER A 86 -32.08 -6.91 -10.49
N LYS A 87 -33.38 -7.21 -10.38
CA LYS A 87 -34.35 -7.15 -11.49
C LYS A 87 -34.98 -5.76 -11.63
N TRP A 88 -34.82 -4.88 -10.65
CA TRP A 88 -35.45 -3.57 -10.67
C TRP A 88 -34.69 -2.60 -11.58
N LYS A 89 -35.42 -1.68 -12.23
CA LYS A 89 -34.79 -0.62 -13.06
C LYS A 89 -33.90 0.32 -12.22
N SER A 90 -34.24 0.53 -10.95
CA SER A 90 -33.42 1.30 -10.02
C SER A 90 -32.04 0.66 -9.80
N PHE A 91 -31.95 -0.67 -9.70
CA PHE A 91 -30.68 -1.37 -9.59
C PHE A 91 -29.82 -1.20 -10.84
N PHE A 92 -30.41 -1.23 -12.03
CA PHE A 92 -29.68 -0.96 -13.27
C PHE A 92 -29.08 0.46 -13.27
N TRP A 93 -29.88 1.49 -12.96
CA TRP A 93 -29.40 2.87 -12.90
C TRP A 93 -28.38 3.08 -11.79
N PHE A 94 -28.53 2.40 -10.65
CA PHE A 94 -27.52 2.38 -9.59
C PHE A 94 -26.18 1.83 -10.11
N VAL A 95 -26.15 0.69 -10.81
CA VAL A 95 -24.92 0.11 -11.37
C VAL A 95 -24.28 1.06 -12.39
N VAL A 96 -25.09 1.72 -13.24
CA VAL A 96 -24.59 2.71 -14.20
C VAL A 96 -23.99 3.91 -13.48
N ALA A 97 -24.71 4.49 -12.51
CA ALA A 97 -24.25 5.64 -11.73
C ALA A 97 -22.97 5.31 -10.94
N HIS A 98 -22.90 4.12 -10.35
CA HIS A 98 -21.72 3.60 -9.65
C HIS A 98 -20.48 3.53 -10.55
N ASN A 99 -20.62 2.95 -11.75
CA ASN A 99 -19.49 2.86 -12.69
C ASN A 99 -19.07 4.24 -13.21
N ILE A 100 -20.03 5.14 -13.50
CA ILE A 100 -19.74 6.51 -13.92
C ILE A 100 -19.02 7.28 -12.81
N PHE A 101 -19.52 7.17 -11.57
CA PHE A 101 -18.91 7.79 -10.40
C PHE A 101 -17.45 7.34 -10.25
N LEU A 102 -17.20 6.03 -10.27
CA LEU A 102 -15.84 5.50 -10.15
C LEU A 102 -14.94 5.90 -11.32
N ALA A 103 -15.47 5.98 -12.56
CA ALA A 103 -14.72 6.44 -13.71
C ALA A 103 -14.30 7.92 -13.57
N VAL A 104 -15.23 8.80 -13.22
CA VAL A 104 -14.98 10.24 -13.04
C VAL A 104 -14.05 10.48 -11.86
N TYR A 105 -14.30 9.83 -10.72
CA TYR A 105 -13.44 9.91 -9.54
C TYR A 105 -12.01 9.47 -9.83
N SER A 106 -11.85 8.35 -10.54
CA SER A 106 -10.52 7.84 -10.90
C SER A 106 -9.82 8.77 -11.89
N ALA A 107 -10.54 9.35 -12.86
CA ALA A 107 -9.97 10.35 -13.77
C ALA A 107 -9.54 11.63 -13.05
N TRP A 108 -10.36 12.12 -12.10
CA TRP A 108 -10.03 13.27 -11.27
C TRP A 108 -8.77 13.03 -10.43
N THR A 109 -8.68 11.87 -9.78
CA THR A 109 -7.50 11.45 -9.01
C THR A 109 -6.25 11.35 -9.89
N PHE A 110 -6.38 10.77 -11.10
CA PHE A 110 -5.29 10.65 -12.06
C PHE A 110 -4.75 12.03 -12.49
N VAL A 111 -5.65 12.95 -12.87
CA VAL A 111 -5.28 14.32 -13.28
C VAL A 111 -4.65 15.08 -12.12
N GLY A 112 -5.21 14.97 -10.91
CA GLY A 112 -4.68 15.59 -9.70
C GLY A 112 -3.25 15.14 -9.39
N MET A 113 -3.02 13.83 -9.41
CA MET A 113 -1.69 13.24 -9.21
C MET A 113 -0.72 13.58 -10.34
N LEU A 114 -1.17 13.61 -11.60
CA LEU A 114 -0.34 14.03 -12.73
C LEU A 114 0.15 15.47 -12.55
N SER A 115 -0.75 16.37 -12.13
CA SER A 115 -0.40 17.75 -11.87
C SER A 115 0.58 17.89 -10.70
N ALA A 116 0.39 17.14 -9.60
CA ALA A 116 1.34 17.12 -8.49
C ALA A 116 2.73 16.63 -8.92
N LEU A 117 2.79 15.48 -9.63
CA LEU A 117 4.05 14.91 -10.12
C LEU A 117 4.79 15.85 -11.07
N ARG A 118 4.09 16.56 -11.96
CA ARG A 118 4.70 17.53 -12.87
C ARG A 118 5.36 18.70 -12.16
N ARG A 119 4.86 19.07 -10.97
CA ARG A 119 5.42 20.17 -10.18
C ARG A 119 6.58 19.72 -9.30
N THR A 120 6.53 18.49 -8.79
CA THR A 120 7.45 18.02 -7.74
C THR A 120 8.61 17.21 -8.28
N VAL A 121 8.39 16.43 -9.35
CA VAL A 121 9.42 15.53 -9.89
C VAL A 121 10.40 16.33 -10.75
N GLN A 122 11.66 16.29 -10.35
CA GLN A 122 12.72 17.00 -11.06
C GLN A 122 13.04 16.33 -12.40
N ASN A 123 13.39 17.13 -13.40
CA ASN A 123 13.76 16.62 -14.73
C ASN A 123 15.12 15.89 -14.66
N PRO A 124 15.21 14.62 -15.11
CA PRO A 124 16.45 13.84 -15.05
C PRO A 124 17.60 14.41 -15.90
N THR A 125 17.30 15.22 -16.92
CA THR A 125 18.30 15.91 -17.74
C THR A 125 18.57 17.34 -17.28
N GLY A 126 17.94 17.79 -16.20
CA GLY A 126 18.14 19.13 -15.63
C GLY A 126 19.44 19.25 -14.83
N ASN A 127 19.64 20.42 -14.22
CA ASN A 127 20.87 20.77 -13.49
C ASN A 127 21.18 19.84 -12.31
N MET A 128 20.14 19.24 -11.70
CA MET A 128 20.27 18.29 -10.59
C MET A 128 20.45 16.83 -11.04
N GLY A 129 20.37 16.57 -12.35
CA GLY A 129 20.52 15.27 -12.97
C GLY A 129 19.58 14.19 -12.44
N LEU A 130 19.94 12.92 -12.69
CA LEU A 130 19.17 11.75 -12.26
C LEU A 130 19.01 11.67 -10.74
N ALA A 131 20.03 12.09 -9.98
CA ALA A 131 19.97 12.07 -8.52
C ALA A 131 18.86 13.00 -7.98
N GLY A 132 18.62 14.15 -8.63
CA GLY A 132 17.53 15.05 -8.23
C GLY A 132 16.15 14.46 -8.51
N THR A 133 16.00 13.74 -9.62
CA THR A 133 14.76 13.01 -9.90
C THR A 133 14.52 11.91 -8.88
N VAL A 134 15.55 11.11 -8.55
CA VAL A 134 15.45 10.04 -7.55
C VAL A 134 15.13 10.62 -6.17
N ASP A 135 15.81 11.69 -5.76
CA ASP A 135 15.54 12.41 -4.52
C ASP A 135 14.07 12.87 -4.44
N SER A 136 13.53 13.45 -5.52
CA SER A 136 12.12 13.89 -5.56
C SER A 136 11.09 12.75 -5.50
N LEU A 137 11.49 11.52 -5.86
CA LEU A 137 10.63 10.33 -5.83
C LEU A 137 10.77 9.54 -4.52
N CYS A 138 11.93 9.63 -3.86
CA CYS A 138 12.23 8.96 -2.60
C CYS A 138 11.81 9.79 -1.39
N LYS A 139 12.00 11.11 -1.43
CA LYS A 139 11.72 12.00 -0.31
C LYS A 139 10.53 12.88 -0.62
N MET A 140 9.47 12.72 0.16
CA MET A 140 8.17 13.33 -0.13
C MET A 140 7.83 14.54 0.75
N HIS A 141 8.68 14.88 1.73
CA HIS A 141 8.45 15.96 2.70
C HIS A 141 9.53 17.04 2.64
N GLY A 142 9.18 18.26 3.06
CA GLY A 142 10.03 19.45 3.02
C GLY A 142 9.82 20.28 1.75
N ILE A 143 10.80 21.14 1.46
CA ILE A 143 10.76 22.00 0.28
C ILE A 143 11.40 21.32 -0.95
N GLY A 144 11.09 21.86 -2.12
CA GLY A 144 11.68 21.41 -3.38
C GLY A 144 13.21 21.59 -3.43
N GLY A 145 13.86 20.72 -4.22
CA GLY A 145 15.29 20.75 -4.46
C GLY A 145 16.06 19.63 -3.76
N MET A 146 17.10 19.14 -4.42
CA MET A 146 17.96 18.05 -3.91
C MET A 146 18.61 18.46 -2.58
N GLY A 147 18.54 17.59 -1.57
CA GLY A 147 19.13 17.83 -0.24
C GLY A 147 18.25 18.66 0.70
N ASN A 148 17.15 19.24 0.23
CA ASN A 148 16.21 20.00 1.07
C ASN A 148 15.07 19.14 1.67
N ALA A 149 15.20 17.82 1.60
CA ALA A 149 14.21 16.92 2.17
C ALA A 149 14.19 17.02 3.69
N ILE A 150 13.00 16.87 4.26
CA ILE A 150 12.83 16.62 5.70
C ILE A 150 12.51 15.14 5.88
N VAL A 151 13.27 14.45 6.70
CA VAL A 151 13.15 13.01 6.94
C VAL A 151 12.93 12.74 8.41
N TYR A 152 12.29 11.61 8.73
CA TYR A 152 12.14 11.19 10.12
C TYR A 152 13.29 10.27 10.48
N GLU A 153 14.04 10.63 11.51
CA GLU A 153 15.18 9.86 12.01
C GLU A 153 14.74 9.01 13.21
N PRO A 154 14.70 7.66 13.08
CA PRO A 154 14.21 6.80 14.15
C PRO A 154 15.09 6.82 15.41
N GLU A 155 16.39 7.09 15.29
CA GLU A 155 17.33 7.10 16.41
C GLU A 155 17.10 8.29 17.35
N SER A 156 16.86 9.48 16.79
CA SER A 156 16.56 10.70 17.54
C SER A 156 15.06 10.89 17.81
N SER A 157 14.21 10.06 17.19
CA SER A 157 12.74 10.18 17.24
C SER A 157 12.24 11.58 16.84
N ALA A 158 12.90 12.19 15.86
CA ALA A 158 12.62 13.55 15.42
C ALA A 158 12.65 13.66 13.89
N TRP A 159 11.94 14.66 13.36
CA TRP A 159 12.15 15.08 11.98
C TRP A 159 13.42 15.91 11.89
N VAL A 160 14.23 15.65 10.87
CA VAL A 160 15.51 16.31 10.64
C VAL A 160 15.66 16.70 9.18
N SER A 161 16.47 17.71 8.90
CA SER A 161 16.90 18.04 7.55
C SER A 161 18.42 18.16 7.54
N GLU A 162 19.03 17.64 6.48
CA GLU A 162 20.48 17.77 6.24
C GLU A 162 20.85 19.20 5.81
N SER A 163 19.86 19.98 5.35
CA SER A 163 20.06 21.36 4.93
C SER A 163 19.75 22.33 6.06
N SER A 164 20.73 23.13 6.48
CA SER A 164 20.57 24.15 7.52
C SER A 164 19.62 25.30 7.11
N SER A 165 19.29 25.43 5.83
CA SER A 165 18.34 26.42 5.32
C SER A 165 16.88 25.96 5.39
N VAL A 166 16.63 24.68 5.71
CA VAL A 166 15.29 24.11 5.82
C VAL A 166 14.88 24.09 7.28
N LEU A 167 13.83 24.82 7.60
CA LEU A 167 13.29 24.90 8.95
C LEU A 167 12.14 23.92 9.13
N LEU A 168 12.06 23.31 10.31
CA LEU A 168 10.89 22.55 10.73
C LEU A 168 9.77 23.50 11.14
N GLY A 169 8.53 23.05 11.00
CA GLY A 169 7.37 23.76 11.55
C GLY A 169 7.41 23.81 13.08
N SER A 170 6.53 24.64 13.66
CA SER A 170 6.49 24.90 15.11
C SER A 170 6.29 23.66 15.99
N ALA A 171 5.77 22.57 15.44
CA ALA A 171 5.57 21.29 16.12
C ALA A 171 6.77 20.32 15.98
N GLY A 172 7.88 20.74 15.38
CA GLY A 172 9.01 19.86 15.06
C GLY A 172 8.71 18.86 13.93
N THR A 173 7.73 19.18 13.07
CA THR A 173 7.33 18.37 11.90
C THR A 173 7.53 19.18 10.62
N PRO A 174 7.55 18.54 9.43
CA PRO A 174 7.48 19.25 8.16
C PRO A 174 6.30 20.23 8.14
N ASP A 175 6.50 21.42 7.58
CA ASP A 175 5.43 22.41 7.49
C ASP A 175 4.46 21.98 6.37
N ALA A 176 3.16 22.10 6.63
CA ALA A 176 2.13 21.77 5.65
C ALA A 176 2.07 22.79 4.50
N THR A 177 2.66 23.97 4.67
CA THR A 177 2.76 25.02 3.66
C THR A 177 3.98 24.87 2.74
N ASP A 178 4.91 23.96 3.06
CA ASP A 178 6.09 23.69 2.24
C ASP A 178 5.68 23.23 0.83
N LEU A 179 6.32 23.83 -0.18
CA LEU A 179 6.05 23.60 -1.59
C LEU A 179 7.16 22.78 -2.26
N GLY A 180 6.79 22.08 -3.34
CA GLY A 180 7.74 21.40 -4.22
C GLY A 180 8.07 19.95 -3.88
N ARG A 181 7.41 19.36 -2.87
CA ARG A 181 7.50 17.93 -2.54
C ARG A 181 6.13 17.26 -2.62
N LEU A 182 6.13 15.98 -3.04
CA LEU A 182 4.95 15.26 -3.49
C LEU A 182 3.85 15.10 -2.43
N TRP A 183 4.21 15.00 -1.15
CA TRP A 183 3.24 14.81 -0.07
C TRP A 183 2.25 15.97 0.03
N ASN A 184 2.75 17.19 0.23
CA ASN A 184 1.94 18.40 0.39
C ASN A 184 1.26 18.81 -0.93
N GLU A 185 1.94 18.60 -2.06
CA GLU A 185 1.48 19.03 -3.38
C GLU A 185 0.32 18.20 -3.96
N GLY A 186 0.00 17.07 -3.33
CA GLY A 186 -1.22 16.33 -3.67
C GLY A 186 -1.30 14.90 -3.14
N LEU A 187 -0.18 14.23 -2.86
CA LEU A 187 -0.22 12.81 -2.50
C LEU A 187 -0.93 12.55 -1.17
N ALA A 188 -0.78 13.42 -0.18
CA ALA A 188 -1.49 13.28 1.08
C ALA A 188 -3.01 13.30 0.88
N PHE A 189 -3.49 14.23 0.06
CA PHE A 189 -4.91 14.44 -0.22
C PHE A 189 -5.48 13.34 -1.13
N TYR A 190 -4.95 13.20 -2.35
CA TYR A 190 -5.42 12.21 -3.32
C TYR A 190 -5.16 10.78 -2.85
N GLY A 191 -4.05 10.55 -2.15
CA GLY A 191 -3.73 9.24 -1.57
C GLY A 191 -4.73 8.84 -0.48
N TRP A 192 -5.16 9.78 0.37
CA TRP A 192 -6.17 9.48 1.39
C TRP A 192 -7.56 9.22 0.79
N PHE A 193 -8.01 10.02 -0.18
CA PHE A 193 -9.25 9.71 -0.89
C PHE A 193 -9.18 8.38 -1.65
N PHE A 194 -8.04 8.09 -2.27
CA PHE A 194 -7.81 6.81 -2.95
C PHE A 194 -7.78 5.63 -1.99
N TYR A 195 -7.29 5.83 -0.76
CA TYR A 195 -7.47 4.86 0.33
C TYR A 195 -8.95 4.62 0.63
N LEU A 196 -9.74 5.68 0.80
CA LEU A 196 -11.18 5.55 1.04
C LEU A 196 -11.91 4.83 -0.10
N SER A 197 -11.50 5.07 -1.35
CA SER A 197 -12.15 4.45 -2.51
C SER A 197 -12.06 2.93 -2.49
N LYS A 198 -11.06 2.33 -1.84
CA LYS A 198 -10.95 0.86 -1.73
C LYS A 198 -12.05 0.24 -0.90
N PHE A 199 -12.58 0.96 0.08
CA PHE A 199 -13.77 0.53 0.82
C PHE A 199 -15.03 0.64 -0.04
N TYR A 200 -15.13 1.71 -0.84
CA TYR A 200 -16.26 1.91 -1.75
C TYR A 200 -16.29 0.87 -2.88
N GLU A 201 -15.14 0.47 -3.41
CA GLU A 201 -15.00 -0.55 -4.47
C GLU A 201 -15.56 -1.93 -4.06
N VAL A 202 -15.79 -2.20 -2.77
CA VAL A 202 -16.51 -3.40 -2.28
C VAL A 202 -17.91 -3.53 -2.89
N LEU A 203 -18.54 -2.41 -3.26
CA LEU A 203 -19.83 -2.41 -3.95
C LEU A 203 -19.78 -3.19 -5.28
N ASP A 204 -18.64 -3.27 -5.97
CA ASP A 204 -18.48 -4.09 -7.18
C ASP A 204 -18.77 -5.56 -6.87
N THR A 205 -18.24 -6.06 -5.76
CA THR A 205 -18.48 -7.42 -5.30
C THR A 205 -19.95 -7.63 -4.93
N LEU A 206 -20.58 -6.66 -4.26
CA LEU A 206 -22.01 -6.74 -3.92
C LEU A 206 -22.90 -6.76 -5.16
N ILE A 207 -22.58 -5.96 -6.19
CA ILE A 207 -23.32 -5.96 -7.46
C ILE A 207 -23.25 -7.33 -8.15
N ILE A 208 -22.07 -7.98 -8.15
CA ILE A 208 -21.89 -9.32 -8.71
C ILE A 208 -22.72 -10.37 -7.96
N LEU A 209 -22.64 -10.34 -6.63
CA LEU A 209 -23.40 -11.24 -5.76
C LEU A 209 -24.91 -11.05 -5.92
N ALA A 210 -25.37 -9.80 -6.00
CA ALA A 210 -26.79 -9.47 -6.20
C ALA A 210 -27.33 -9.99 -7.54
N LYS A 211 -26.49 -10.04 -8.57
CA LYS A 211 -26.83 -10.63 -9.88
C LYS A 211 -26.85 -12.16 -9.87
N GLY A 212 -26.72 -12.79 -8.69
CA GLY A 212 -26.74 -14.24 -8.50
C GLY A 212 -25.42 -14.92 -8.89
N LYS A 213 -24.38 -14.13 -9.17
CA LYS A 213 -23.08 -14.66 -9.60
C LYS A 213 -22.19 -14.90 -8.39
N ARG A 214 -21.23 -15.81 -8.53
CA ARG A 214 -20.21 -16.06 -7.50
C ARG A 214 -19.17 -14.94 -7.56
N SER A 215 -19.03 -14.20 -6.46
CA SER A 215 -17.81 -13.42 -6.25
C SER A 215 -16.67 -14.37 -5.93
N SER A 216 -15.49 -14.00 -6.32
CA SER A 216 -14.54 -15.00 -6.74
C SER A 216 -13.19 -14.72 -6.13
N THR A 217 -12.40 -15.76 -5.84
CA THR A 217 -11.30 -15.63 -4.85
C THR A 217 -10.31 -14.55 -5.23
N LEU A 218 -10.04 -14.36 -6.53
CA LEU A 218 -9.21 -13.24 -7.01
C LEU A 218 -9.78 -11.88 -6.62
N GLN A 219 -11.09 -11.67 -6.80
CA GLN A 219 -11.74 -10.39 -6.50
C GLN A 219 -11.81 -10.14 -4.99
N THR A 220 -12.14 -11.16 -4.20
CA THR A 220 -12.16 -11.06 -2.74
C THR A 220 -10.76 -10.78 -2.19
N TYR A 221 -9.76 -11.54 -2.63
CA TYR A 221 -8.36 -11.34 -2.24
C TYR A 221 -7.86 -9.96 -2.67
N HIS A 222 -8.19 -9.52 -3.88
CA HIS A 222 -7.76 -8.23 -4.40
C HIS A 222 -8.33 -7.06 -3.58
N HIS A 223 -9.65 -7.00 -3.37
CA HIS A 223 -10.23 -5.87 -2.64
C HIS A 223 -9.82 -5.85 -1.16
N ALA A 224 -9.74 -7.02 -0.49
CA ALA A 224 -9.29 -7.09 0.89
C ALA A 224 -7.80 -6.69 1.04
N GLY A 225 -6.93 -7.22 0.19
CA GLY A 225 -5.50 -6.90 0.23
C GLY A 225 -5.19 -5.47 -0.19
N ALA A 226 -5.94 -4.92 -1.15
CA ALA A 226 -5.80 -3.52 -1.57
C ALA A 226 -6.10 -2.53 -0.42
N MET A 227 -7.10 -2.81 0.43
CA MET A 227 -7.37 -1.99 1.62
C MET A 227 -6.17 -1.95 2.57
N MET A 228 -5.57 -3.12 2.85
CA MET A 228 -4.41 -3.24 3.75
C MET A 228 -3.15 -2.60 3.18
N CYS A 229 -2.88 -2.83 1.89
CA CYS A 229 -1.72 -2.28 1.21
C CYS A 229 -1.77 -0.76 1.07
N MET A 230 -2.98 -0.24 0.79
CA MET A 230 -3.19 1.21 0.67
C MET A 230 -3.15 1.89 2.04
N TRP A 231 -3.71 1.27 3.08
CA TRP A 231 -3.56 1.72 4.47
C TRP A 231 -2.08 1.84 4.86
N ALA A 232 -1.30 0.78 4.67
CA ALA A 232 0.12 0.79 5.06
C ALA A 232 0.91 1.87 4.31
N GLY A 233 0.64 2.04 3.01
CA GLY A 233 1.31 3.05 2.18
C GLY A 233 1.06 4.49 2.64
N ILE A 234 -0.18 4.84 2.99
CA ILE A 234 -0.52 6.19 3.49
C ILE A 234 -0.12 6.35 4.95
N ARG A 235 -0.42 5.38 5.81
CA ARG A 235 -0.10 5.42 7.25
C ARG A 235 1.39 5.63 7.50
N PHE A 236 2.24 4.93 6.76
CA PHE A 236 3.70 5.01 6.90
C PHE A 236 4.36 5.96 5.89
N MET A 237 3.57 6.70 5.11
CA MET A 237 4.07 7.70 4.14
C MET A 237 5.16 7.09 3.25
N SER A 238 4.88 5.90 2.70
CA SER A 238 5.84 5.12 1.93
C SER A 238 5.99 5.69 0.52
N PRO A 239 7.22 6.04 0.08
CA PRO A 239 7.43 6.69 -1.22
C PRO A 239 6.74 6.04 -2.42
N PRO A 240 6.83 4.72 -2.66
CA PRO A 240 6.23 4.12 -3.86
C PRO A 240 4.69 4.16 -3.90
N ILE A 241 4.01 4.60 -2.84
CA ILE A 241 2.54 4.69 -2.80
C ILE A 241 1.97 5.61 -3.89
N TRP A 242 2.71 6.66 -4.27
CA TRP A 242 2.24 7.60 -5.30
C TRP A 242 2.01 6.90 -6.65
N MET A 243 2.85 5.93 -7.01
CA MET A 243 2.75 5.21 -8.27
C MET A 243 1.50 4.34 -8.28
N PHE A 244 1.16 3.77 -7.12
CA PHE A 244 -0.08 3.03 -6.97
C PHE A 244 -1.29 3.95 -7.14
N VAL A 245 -1.34 5.11 -6.48
CA VAL A 245 -2.45 6.08 -6.62
C VAL A 245 -2.56 6.58 -8.07
N PHE A 246 -1.44 7.00 -8.67
CA PHE A 246 -1.41 7.59 -10.00
C PHE A 246 -1.74 6.57 -11.11
N VAL A 247 -1.01 5.47 -11.21
CA VAL A 247 -1.18 4.53 -12.33
C VAL A 247 -2.49 3.75 -12.20
N ASN A 248 -2.86 3.33 -10.97
CA ASN A 248 -4.10 2.60 -10.74
C ASN A 248 -5.32 3.47 -11.06
N SER A 249 -5.34 4.74 -10.65
CA SER A 249 -6.46 5.63 -10.97
C SER A 249 -6.63 5.83 -12.47
N GLY A 250 -5.54 5.95 -13.23
CA GLY A 250 -5.60 6.00 -14.70
C GLY A 250 -6.22 4.74 -15.31
N ILE A 251 -5.77 3.55 -14.88
CA ILE A 251 -6.30 2.27 -15.39
C ILE A 251 -7.74 2.02 -14.92
N HIS A 252 -8.08 2.39 -13.68
CA HIS A 252 -9.43 2.29 -13.14
C HIS A 252 -10.40 3.22 -13.89
N ALA A 253 -9.99 4.44 -14.24
CA ALA A 253 -10.79 5.34 -15.07
C ALA A 253 -11.17 4.68 -16.40
N LEU A 254 -10.20 4.06 -17.08
CA LEU A 254 -10.45 3.34 -18.34
C LEU A 254 -11.31 2.08 -18.13
N MET A 255 -11.07 1.32 -17.07
CA MET A 255 -11.78 0.08 -16.76
C MET A 255 -13.26 0.33 -16.42
N TYR A 256 -13.57 1.32 -15.58
CA TYR A 256 -14.96 1.67 -15.26
C TYR A 256 -15.68 2.37 -16.42
N THR A 257 -14.96 3.12 -17.24
CA THR A 257 -15.50 3.63 -18.52
C THR A 257 -15.91 2.46 -19.41
N TYR A 258 -15.05 1.44 -19.54
CA TYR A 258 -15.37 0.22 -20.28
C TYR A 258 -16.62 -0.48 -19.70
N TYR A 259 -16.73 -0.64 -18.38
CA TYR A 259 -17.91 -1.24 -17.77
C TYR A 259 -19.19 -0.43 -18.00
N THR A 260 -19.11 0.89 -17.94
CA THR A 260 -20.22 1.79 -18.27
C THR A 260 -20.69 1.57 -19.71
N LEU A 261 -19.77 1.56 -20.68
CA LEU A 261 -20.10 1.33 -22.09
C LEU A 261 -20.72 -0.05 -22.32
N THR A 262 -20.24 -1.09 -21.64
CA THR A 262 -20.83 -2.43 -21.73
C THR A 262 -22.22 -2.51 -21.09
N ALA A 263 -22.51 -1.72 -20.05
CA ALA A 263 -23.84 -1.65 -19.45
C ALA A 263 -24.89 -1.07 -20.43
N PHE A 264 -24.48 -0.12 -21.27
CA PHE A 264 -25.27 0.41 -22.37
C PHE A 264 -25.27 -0.46 -23.64
N SER A 265 -24.68 -1.66 -23.59
CA SER A 265 -24.58 -2.60 -24.72
C SER A 265 -23.85 -2.02 -25.94
N VAL A 266 -22.93 -1.08 -25.73
CA VAL A 266 -22.08 -0.55 -26.80
C VAL A 266 -21.09 -1.63 -27.24
N PRO A 267 -20.99 -1.95 -28.55
CA PRO A 267 -20.06 -2.95 -29.03
C PRO A 267 -18.62 -2.47 -28.90
N ILE A 268 -17.85 -3.09 -28.00
CA ILE A 268 -16.44 -2.76 -27.79
C ILE A 268 -15.54 -3.73 -28.58
N PRO A 269 -14.61 -3.24 -29.43
CA PRO A 269 -13.65 -4.06 -30.14
C PRO A 269 -12.82 -4.94 -29.21
N GLN A 270 -12.51 -6.17 -29.65
CA GLN A 270 -11.73 -7.12 -28.85
C GLN A 270 -10.31 -6.61 -28.54
N ALA A 271 -9.74 -5.78 -29.44
CA ALA A 271 -8.46 -5.13 -29.22
C ALA A 271 -8.46 -4.26 -27.96
N LEU A 272 -9.49 -3.41 -27.76
CA LEU A 272 -9.56 -2.54 -26.58
C LEU A 272 -9.65 -3.35 -25.29
N LYS A 273 -10.43 -4.44 -25.29
CA LYS A 273 -10.53 -5.35 -24.13
C LYS A 273 -9.18 -6.00 -23.80
N ARG A 274 -8.43 -6.43 -24.82
CA ARG A 274 -7.08 -6.99 -24.66
C ARG A 274 -6.13 -5.93 -24.12
N SER A 275 -6.14 -4.72 -24.68
CA SER A 275 -5.30 -3.61 -24.23
C SER A 275 -5.53 -3.25 -22.76
N LEU A 276 -6.79 -3.22 -22.29
CA LEU A 276 -7.11 -2.97 -20.88
C LEU A 276 -6.49 -4.03 -19.95
N THR A 277 -6.63 -5.31 -20.30
CA THR A 277 -6.05 -6.40 -19.51
C THR A 277 -4.51 -6.35 -19.55
N THR A 278 -3.92 -6.00 -20.69
CA THR A 278 -2.47 -5.83 -20.83
C THR A 278 -1.96 -4.68 -19.97
N MET A 279 -2.65 -3.53 -19.94
CA MET A 279 -2.28 -2.40 -19.08
C MET A 279 -2.35 -2.77 -17.60
N GLN A 280 -3.37 -3.53 -17.17
CA GLN A 280 -3.47 -4.02 -15.78
C GLN A 280 -2.30 -4.93 -15.39
N ILE A 281 -1.87 -5.81 -16.29
CA ILE A 281 -0.71 -6.69 -16.03
C ILE A 281 0.58 -5.90 -15.94
N ILE A 282 0.78 -4.97 -16.88
CA ILE A 282 1.95 -4.08 -16.88
C ILE A 282 1.99 -3.28 -15.57
N GLN A 283 0.85 -2.74 -15.11
CA GLN A 283 0.77 -2.05 -13.82
C GLN A 283 1.27 -2.91 -12.66
N PHE A 284 0.87 -4.17 -12.58
CA PHE A 284 1.32 -5.04 -11.49
C PHE A 284 2.81 -5.37 -11.58
N VAL A 285 3.32 -5.71 -12.77
CA VAL A 285 4.74 -6.03 -12.96
C VAL A 285 5.63 -4.83 -12.66
N VAL A 286 5.30 -3.67 -13.24
CA VAL A 286 6.03 -2.42 -13.01
C VAL A 286 5.90 -1.98 -11.56
N GLY A 287 4.72 -2.12 -10.95
CA GLY A 287 4.49 -1.75 -9.56
C GLY A 287 5.30 -2.57 -8.56
N VAL A 288 5.36 -3.90 -8.74
CA VAL A 288 6.19 -4.77 -7.89
C VAL A 288 7.67 -4.42 -8.03
N PHE A 289 8.16 -4.26 -9.26
CA PHE A 289 9.55 -3.89 -9.51
C PHE A 289 9.89 -2.52 -8.92
N TYR A 290 9.03 -1.52 -9.15
CA TYR A 290 9.21 -0.16 -8.66
C TYR A 290 9.18 -0.11 -7.12
N ALA A 291 8.22 -0.77 -6.47
CA ALA A 291 8.20 -0.83 -5.00
C ALA A 291 9.47 -1.50 -4.44
N THR A 292 9.90 -2.60 -5.06
CA THR A 292 11.10 -3.34 -4.62
C THR A 292 12.36 -2.49 -4.75
N ILE A 293 12.54 -1.78 -5.87
CA ILE A 293 13.78 -1.02 -6.11
C ILE A 293 13.97 0.15 -5.11
N HIS A 294 12.89 0.70 -4.54
CA HIS A 294 13.01 1.76 -3.52
C HIS A 294 13.77 1.29 -2.28
N SER A 295 13.62 0.01 -1.91
CA SER A 295 14.36 -0.57 -0.79
C SER A 295 15.88 -0.67 -1.04
N PHE A 296 16.33 -0.59 -2.29
CA PHE A 296 17.73 -0.79 -2.67
C PHE A 296 18.39 0.46 -3.25
N ILE A 297 17.66 1.56 -3.42
CA ILE A 297 18.21 2.81 -3.97
C ILE A 297 18.77 3.67 -2.83
N SER A 298 20.01 4.12 -3.02
CA SER A 298 20.61 5.24 -2.30
C SER A 298 21.18 6.24 -3.31
N TYR A 299 21.36 7.49 -2.90
CA TYR A 299 21.91 8.53 -3.76
C TYR A 299 22.67 9.56 -2.96
N THR A 300 23.54 10.32 -3.62
CA THR A 300 24.32 11.36 -2.95
C THR A 300 23.69 12.74 -3.08
N ILE A 301 23.59 13.44 -1.96
CA ILE A 301 23.10 14.82 -1.86
C ILE A 301 24.27 15.75 -1.47
N PRO A 302 24.29 16.99 -1.97
CA PRO A 302 25.22 18.01 -1.51
C PRO A 302 24.74 18.61 -0.17
N VAL A 303 25.59 18.59 0.83
CA VAL A 303 25.37 19.19 2.16
C VAL A 303 26.40 20.30 2.37
N GLN A 304 25.98 21.43 2.94
CA GLN A 304 26.88 22.55 3.24
C GLN A 304 27.41 22.42 4.66
N VAL A 305 28.71 22.10 4.81
CA VAL A 305 29.38 22.04 6.11
C VAL A 305 30.17 23.33 6.36
N PRO A 306 30.12 23.91 7.58
CA PRO A 306 30.92 25.10 7.90
C PRO A 306 32.41 24.73 7.89
N ILE A 307 33.24 25.56 7.25
CA ILE A 307 34.69 25.36 7.26
C ILE A 307 35.22 25.89 8.59
N SER A 308 35.66 25.00 9.48
CA SER A 308 36.21 25.34 10.80
C SER A 308 37.54 26.12 10.78
N SER A 309 38.04 26.56 9.62
CA SER A 309 39.38 27.14 9.46
C SER A 309 39.48 28.65 9.75
N SER A 310 38.39 29.33 10.10
CA SER A 310 38.43 30.77 10.39
C SER A 310 38.65 31.12 11.88
N PHE A 311 38.53 30.16 12.80
CA PHE A 311 38.71 30.44 14.23
C PHE A 311 40.16 30.75 14.62
N ALA A 312 41.14 30.08 14.00
CA ALA A 312 42.57 30.33 14.28
C ALA A 312 43.03 31.69 13.72
N SER A 313 42.54 32.08 12.53
CA SER A 313 42.89 33.32 11.85
C SER A 313 42.18 34.55 12.44
N ALA A 314 40.93 34.37 12.92
CA ALA A 314 40.21 35.43 13.63
C ALA A 314 40.75 35.66 15.05
N ALA A 315 41.15 34.60 15.77
CA ALA A 315 41.78 34.75 17.09
C ALA A 315 43.15 35.48 17.02
N SER A 316 43.90 35.27 15.94
CA SER A 316 45.19 35.93 15.72
C SER A 316 45.05 37.38 15.20
N SER A 317 44.01 37.70 14.43
CA SER A 317 43.73 39.09 14.03
C SER A 317 43.15 39.94 15.18
N VAL A 318 42.31 39.35 16.04
CA VAL A 318 41.77 40.04 17.23
C VAL A 318 42.89 40.36 18.24
N SER A 319 43.84 39.45 18.44
CA SER A 319 45.01 39.69 19.31
C SER A 319 45.89 40.86 18.86
N SER A 320 45.81 41.24 17.58
CA SER A 320 46.60 42.33 16.99
C SER A 320 45.90 43.70 17.03
N ALA A 321 44.57 43.74 17.22
CA ALA A 321 43.77 44.96 17.13
C ALA A 321 43.40 45.58 18.49
N VAL A 322 43.51 44.83 19.59
CA VAL A 322 43.18 45.31 20.94
C VAL A 322 44.45 45.52 21.77
N VAL A 323 45.13 46.64 21.53
CA VAL A 323 46.29 47.08 22.32
C VAL A 323 45.85 47.88 23.58
N SER A 324 44.55 48.16 23.76
CA SER A 324 44.10 49.11 24.81
C SER A 324 42.86 48.72 25.63
N THR A 325 42.39 47.48 25.62
CA THR A 325 41.24 47.05 26.46
C THR A 325 41.61 45.90 27.40
N THR A 326 41.03 45.89 28.60
CA THR A 326 41.26 44.85 29.62
C THR A 326 40.96 43.44 29.08
N SER A 327 41.84 42.48 29.35
CA SER A 327 41.77 41.10 28.85
C SER A 327 40.46 40.37 29.14
N ALA A 328 39.73 40.76 30.20
CA ALA A 328 38.45 40.17 30.58
C ALA A 328 37.32 40.46 29.57
N SER A 329 37.19 41.70 29.07
CA SER A 329 36.09 42.07 28.17
C SER A 329 36.23 41.47 26.76
N VAL A 330 37.48 41.25 26.32
CA VAL A 330 37.80 40.56 25.05
C VAL A 330 37.50 39.06 25.17
N ALA A 331 37.82 38.44 26.31
CA ALA A 331 37.52 37.03 26.56
C ALA A 331 36.01 36.77 26.60
N ASP A 332 35.24 37.65 27.24
CA ASP A 332 33.78 37.57 27.30
C ASP A 332 33.13 37.82 25.94
N ALA A 333 33.66 38.78 25.15
CA ALA A 333 33.24 38.98 23.76
C ALA A 333 33.50 37.75 22.89
N LEU A 334 34.67 37.14 23.02
CA LEU A 334 35.04 35.92 22.30
C LEU A 334 34.14 34.75 22.71
N LYS A 335 33.88 34.58 24.00
CA LYS A 335 33.02 33.53 24.54
C LYS A 335 31.57 33.69 24.08
N LYS A 336 31.04 34.91 24.09
CA LYS A 336 29.71 35.24 23.53
C LYS A 336 29.63 34.92 22.05
N TYR A 337 30.66 35.29 21.29
CA TYR A 337 30.70 35.04 19.84
C TYR A 337 30.84 33.55 19.51
N LEU A 338 31.63 32.79 20.28
CA LEU A 338 31.77 31.34 20.16
C LEU A 338 30.47 30.60 20.47
N LEU A 339 29.73 31.05 21.49
CA LEU A 339 28.42 30.48 21.83
C LEU A 339 27.40 30.73 20.70
N ARG A 340 27.36 31.94 20.11
CA ARG A 340 26.53 32.17 18.91
C ARG A 340 26.97 31.34 17.71
N ALA A 341 28.29 31.20 17.49
CA ALA A 341 28.83 30.40 16.40
C ALA A 341 28.51 28.90 16.55
N ALA A 342 28.30 28.42 17.78
CA ALA A 342 27.87 27.07 18.07
C ALA A 342 26.34 26.87 18.00
N GLY A 343 25.56 27.92 17.67
CA GLY A 343 24.09 27.87 17.65
C GLY A 343 23.43 28.05 19.02
N GLU A 344 24.22 28.33 20.07
CA GLU A 344 23.78 28.50 21.45
C GLU A 344 23.40 29.96 21.75
N GLU A 345 22.46 30.50 20.96
CA GLU A 345 22.00 31.91 21.01
C GLU A 345 21.57 32.33 22.43
N GLY A 346 20.88 31.45 23.17
CA GLY A 346 20.40 31.73 24.53
C GLY A 346 21.51 31.83 25.58
N LEU A 347 22.57 31.03 25.46
CA LEU A 347 23.72 31.09 26.37
C LEU A 347 24.61 32.31 26.08
N ALA A 348 24.70 32.69 24.81
CA ALA A 348 25.43 33.87 24.40
C ALA A 348 24.82 35.16 24.96
N GLU A 349 23.49 35.25 25.04
CA GLU A 349 22.79 36.45 25.52
C GLU A 349 23.17 36.81 26.98
N ASN A 350 23.47 35.80 27.80
CA ASN A 350 23.83 35.94 29.22
C ASN A 350 25.22 36.52 29.48
N ILE A 351 26.03 36.72 28.43
CA ILE A 351 27.36 37.31 28.56
C ILE A 351 27.25 38.80 28.23
N ALA A 352 27.48 39.67 29.23
CA ALA A 352 27.51 41.12 29.02
C ALA A 352 28.85 41.52 28.41
N VAL A 353 28.82 42.20 27.26
CA VAL A 353 30.03 42.67 26.55
C VAL A 353 29.96 44.19 26.43
N ASP A 354 31.08 44.86 26.69
CA ASP A 354 31.20 46.32 26.57
C ASP A 354 30.84 46.80 25.14
N PRO A 355 29.97 47.82 24.98
CA PRO A 355 29.55 48.33 23.68
C PRO A 355 30.70 48.76 22.76
N SER A 356 31.83 49.19 23.33
CA SER A 356 33.02 49.63 22.59
C SER A 356 33.71 48.45 21.86
N VAL A 357 33.67 47.25 22.42
CA VAL A 357 34.25 46.03 21.83
C VAL A 357 33.34 45.47 20.73
N HIS A 358 32.02 45.64 20.88
CA HIS A 358 31.02 45.18 19.92
C HIS A 358 31.10 45.91 18.56
N ALA A 359 31.53 47.18 18.55
CA ALA A 359 31.76 47.95 17.34
C ALA A 359 33.02 47.50 16.58
N SER A 360 34.08 47.08 17.30
CA SER A 360 35.32 46.60 16.68
C SER A 360 35.19 45.19 16.09
N LEU A 361 34.39 44.29 16.69
CA LEU A 361 34.12 42.96 16.11
C LEU A 361 33.28 43.00 14.82
N LYS A 362 32.40 44.00 14.65
CA LYS A 362 31.62 44.20 13.41
C LYS A 362 32.51 44.49 12.18
N SER A 363 33.74 44.95 12.39
CA SER A 363 34.71 45.24 11.32
C SER A 363 35.47 43.99 10.83
N THR A 364 35.43 42.87 11.56
CA THR A 364 36.02 41.61 11.11
C THR A 364 34.88 40.75 10.58
N GLY A 365 34.55 40.94 9.30
CA GLY A 365 33.57 40.12 8.59
C GLY A 365 34.00 38.66 8.56
N ALA A 366 33.69 37.90 9.62
CA ALA A 366 33.78 36.45 9.61
C ALA A 366 32.63 35.93 8.75
N THR A 367 32.81 35.98 7.43
CA THR A 367 31.96 35.25 6.49
C THR A 367 32.12 33.77 6.84
N GLN A 368 31.08 33.14 7.38
CA GLN A 368 31.05 31.69 7.54
C GLN A 368 31.21 31.08 6.15
N GLN A 369 32.39 30.55 5.86
CA GLN A 369 32.66 29.90 4.59
C GLN A 369 32.14 28.47 4.69
N PHE A 370 31.24 28.08 3.79
CA PHE A 370 30.70 26.72 3.73
C PHE A 370 31.43 25.93 2.64
N ARG A 371 31.69 24.64 2.91
CA ARG A 371 32.17 23.67 1.92
C ARG A 371 31.03 22.71 1.60
N THR A 372 30.85 22.42 0.32
CA THR A 372 29.91 21.38 -0.11
C THR A 372 30.56 20.00 0.02
N GLU A 373 29.99 19.16 0.87
CA GLU A 373 30.31 17.74 1.01
C GLU A 373 29.16 16.89 0.47
N TYR A 374 29.47 15.69 -0.01
CA TYR A 374 28.46 14.77 -0.55
C TYR A 374 28.18 13.66 0.46
N GLN A 375 26.95 13.60 0.95
CA GLN A 375 26.50 12.54 1.83
C GLN A 375 25.61 11.55 1.07
N THR A 376 25.71 10.27 1.40
CA THR A 376 24.87 9.23 0.80
C THR A 376 23.64 9.02 1.66
N VAL A 377 22.47 9.19 1.08
CA VAL A 377 21.18 8.99 1.75
C VAL A 377 20.42 7.83 1.11
N SER A 378 19.73 7.06 1.93
CA SER A 378 18.86 5.98 1.46
C SER A 378 17.49 6.51 1.05
N CYS A 379 16.84 5.81 0.11
CA CYS A 379 15.50 6.17 -0.33
C CYS A 379 14.43 5.96 0.76
N ILE A 380 14.67 4.99 1.65
CA ILE A 380 13.76 4.58 2.73
C ILE A 380 14.44 4.80 4.08
N ASP A 381 13.72 5.43 5.00
CA ASP A 381 14.26 5.91 6.28
C ASP A 381 13.70 5.15 7.49
N THR A 382 12.48 4.60 7.38
CA THR A 382 11.78 4.02 8.53
C THR A 382 11.39 2.57 8.33
N SER A 383 11.26 1.84 9.44
CA SER A 383 10.73 0.46 9.41
C SER A 383 9.30 0.40 8.89
N GLY A 384 8.51 1.45 9.11
CA GLY A 384 7.13 1.55 8.63
C GLY A 384 7.05 1.62 7.11
N GLN A 385 7.89 2.46 6.48
CA GLN A 385 7.98 2.56 5.03
C GLN A 385 8.40 1.22 4.41
N THR A 386 9.41 0.55 4.98
CA THR A 386 9.86 -0.79 4.57
C THR A 386 8.74 -1.82 4.70
N PHE A 387 8.04 -1.84 5.83
CA PHE A 387 6.89 -2.73 6.03
C PHE A 387 5.81 -2.51 4.95
N ALA A 388 5.45 -1.26 4.65
CA ALA A 388 4.45 -0.95 3.64
C ALA A 388 4.86 -1.42 2.22
N ILE A 389 6.15 -1.31 1.88
CA ILE A 389 6.71 -1.81 0.62
C ILE A 389 6.59 -3.32 0.54
N TRP A 390 7.10 -4.03 1.54
CA TRP A 390 7.13 -5.49 1.50
C TRP A 390 5.73 -6.11 1.63
N LEU A 391 4.82 -5.48 2.39
CA LEU A 391 3.42 -5.85 2.40
C LEU A 391 2.83 -5.79 0.98
N ASN A 392 3.05 -4.68 0.26
CA ASN A 392 2.62 -4.53 -1.13
C ASN A 392 3.24 -5.56 -2.05
N VAL A 393 4.57 -5.75 -2.00
CA VAL A 393 5.30 -6.68 -2.86
C VAL A 393 4.82 -8.12 -2.66
N LEU A 394 4.73 -8.58 -1.41
CA LEU A 394 4.27 -9.94 -1.07
C LEU A 394 2.82 -10.17 -1.47
N TYR A 395 1.96 -9.16 -1.32
CA TYR A 395 0.56 -9.24 -1.72
C TYR A 395 0.39 -9.27 -3.25
N LEU A 396 1.11 -8.41 -3.98
CA LEU A 396 0.98 -8.27 -5.43
C LEU A 396 1.62 -9.44 -6.19
N ALA A 397 2.71 -10.03 -5.68
CA ALA A 397 3.41 -11.13 -6.34
C ALA A 397 2.51 -12.31 -6.80
N PRO A 398 1.68 -12.94 -5.93
CA PRO A 398 0.77 -14.00 -6.36
C PRO A 398 -0.31 -13.51 -7.34
N LEU A 399 -0.75 -12.25 -7.20
CA LEU A 399 -1.71 -11.64 -8.10
C LEU A 399 -1.15 -11.48 -9.51
N THR A 400 0.07 -10.97 -9.63
CA THR A 400 0.79 -10.83 -10.90
C THR A 400 0.87 -12.17 -11.62
N VAL A 401 1.25 -13.24 -10.90
CA VAL A 401 1.32 -14.60 -11.47
C VAL A 401 -0.04 -15.07 -11.97
N LEU A 402 -1.11 -14.85 -11.20
CA LEU A 402 -2.47 -15.25 -11.56
C LEU A 402 -2.96 -14.50 -12.82
N PHE A 403 -2.75 -13.19 -12.90
CA PHE A 403 -3.14 -12.38 -14.04
C PHE A 403 -2.33 -12.69 -15.31
N CYS A 404 -1.01 -12.86 -15.20
CA CYS A 404 -0.16 -13.29 -16.30
C CYS A 404 -0.64 -14.65 -16.85
N ARG A 405 -0.91 -15.62 -15.97
CA ARG A 405 -1.41 -16.94 -16.36
C ARG A 405 -2.76 -16.87 -17.08
N PHE A 406 -3.66 -16.00 -16.61
CA PHE A 406 -4.94 -15.73 -17.27
C PHE A 406 -4.73 -15.17 -18.68
N PHE A 407 -3.89 -14.15 -18.83
CA PHE A 407 -3.66 -13.50 -20.13
C PHE A 407 -3.09 -14.46 -21.18
N ILE A 408 -2.09 -15.26 -20.80
CA ILE A 408 -1.51 -16.28 -21.69
C ILE A 408 -2.61 -17.24 -22.17
N ARG A 409 -3.47 -17.69 -21.25
CA ARG A 409 -4.55 -18.63 -21.57
C ARG A 409 -5.65 -18.01 -22.43
N SER A 410 -6.01 -16.75 -22.18
CA SER A 410 -7.14 -16.07 -22.81
C SER A 410 -6.81 -15.40 -24.13
N TYR A 411 -5.55 -15.02 -24.36
CA TYR A 411 -5.17 -14.23 -25.54
C TYR A 411 -4.03 -14.83 -26.36
N MET A 412 -3.07 -15.50 -25.73
CA MET A 412 -1.92 -16.05 -26.48
C MET A 412 -2.21 -17.43 -27.05
N ARG A 413 -2.88 -18.32 -26.29
CA ARG A 413 -3.20 -19.68 -26.78
C ARG A 413 -4.24 -19.70 -27.91
N MET A 414 -5.10 -18.68 -28.02
CA MET A 414 -6.02 -18.54 -29.14
C MET A 414 -5.32 -18.06 -30.42
N ALA A 415 -4.15 -17.41 -30.33
CA ALA A 415 -3.42 -16.92 -31.49
C ALA A 415 -2.63 -18.04 -32.23
N SER A 416 -2.36 -19.17 -31.56
CA SER A 416 -1.64 -20.30 -32.16
C SER A 416 -2.54 -21.38 -32.78
N GLY A 417 -3.87 -21.23 -32.73
CA GLY A 417 -4.82 -22.20 -33.28
C GLY A 417 -5.51 -21.66 -34.53
N ASN A 418 -4.98 -21.96 -35.71
CA ASN A 418 -5.68 -21.71 -36.97
C ASN A 418 -6.47 -22.97 -37.39
N VAL A 419 -7.70 -22.76 -37.92
CA VAL A 419 -8.55 -23.65 -38.77
C VAL A 419 -9.96 -24.02 -38.21
N LYS A 420 -10.99 -23.45 -38.90
CA LYS A 420 -12.42 -23.83 -39.13
C LYS A 420 -13.36 -23.82 -37.90
N LYS A 421 -14.57 -23.26 -37.90
CA LYS A 421 -15.64 -23.18 -38.92
C LYS A 421 -16.70 -22.12 -38.51
N HIS A 422 -17.45 -21.71 -39.52
CA HIS A 422 -18.55 -20.74 -39.60
C HIS A 422 -19.72 -20.90 -38.59
N GLY A 423 -20.39 -19.77 -38.29
CA GLY A 423 -21.82 -19.73 -37.95
C GLY A 423 -22.22 -19.77 -36.47
N LYS A 424 -22.32 -18.58 -35.83
CA LYS A 424 -23.24 -18.17 -34.72
C LYS A 424 -22.68 -16.91 -34.04
N VAL A 425 -22.66 -15.79 -34.76
CA VAL A 425 -22.03 -14.53 -34.29
C VAL A 425 -22.85 -13.78 -33.23
N GLU A 426 -24.12 -14.11 -33.03
CA GLU A 426 -24.97 -13.31 -32.14
C GLU A 426 -25.08 -13.84 -30.69
N LYS A 427 -24.61 -15.06 -30.40
CA LYS A 427 -24.70 -15.66 -29.05
C LYS A 427 -23.39 -15.60 -28.26
N ALA A 428 -22.26 -15.34 -28.91
CA ALA A 428 -20.93 -15.30 -28.29
C ALA A 428 -20.65 -14.00 -27.49
N GLY A 429 -21.31 -12.89 -27.84
CA GLY A 429 -21.15 -11.60 -27.13
C GLY A 429 -21.66 -11.63 -25.69
N LYS A 430 -22.79 -12.31 -25.43
CA LYS A 430 -23.36 -12.49 -24.08
C LYS A 430 -22.62 -13.54 -23.24
N ASP A 431 -21.93 -14.49 -23.87
CA ASP A 431 -21.15 -15.52 -23.18
C ASP A 431 -19.71 -15.09 -22.85
N ALA A 432 -19.17 -14.07 -23.54
CA ALA A 432 -17.88 -13.48 -23.21
C ALA A 432 -17.91 -12.56 -21.98
N LEU A 433 -19.04 -11.88 -21.70
CA LEU A 433 -19.26 -11.20 -20.42
C LEU A 433 -19.35 -12.20 -19.25
N LYS A 434 -19.88 -13.40 -19.52
CA LYS A 434 -19.81 -14.53 -18.59
C LYS A 434 -18.42 -15.16 -18.51
N GLY A 435 -17.49 -14.89 -19.42
CA GLY A 435 -16.16 -15.51 -19.46
C GLY A 435 -15.19 -15.01 -18.40
N VAL A 436 -15.28 -13.72 -18.05
CA VAL A 436 -14.51 -13.11 -16.95
C VAL A 436 -15.03 -13.58 -15.59
N GLU A 437 -16.34 -13.85 -15.48
CA GLU A 437 -16.97 -14.33 -14.24
C GLU A 437 -16.98 -15.86 -14.10
N ARG A 438 -17.02 -16.64 -15.20
CA ARG A 438 -17.10 -18.12 -15.17
C ARG A 438 -15.81 -18.78 -14.72
N MET A 439 -14.65 -18.13 -14.81
CA MET A 439 -13.39 -18.81 -14.49
C MET A 439 -12.93 -18.64 -13.06
N ASN A 440 -13.52 -17.68 -12.34
CA ASN A 440 -13.19 -17.46 -10.94
C ASN A 440 -14.10 -18.30 -9.99
N GLY A 441 -14.92 -19.18 -10.59
CA GLY A 441 -15.54 -20.36 -9.95
C GLY A 441 -15.11 -21.72 -10.54
N LYS A 442 -14.17 -21.77 -11.50
CA LYS A 442 -13.77 -23.02 -12.18
C LYS A 442 -12.42 -23.58 -11.70
N ALA A 443 -11.88 -23.04 -10.61
CA ALA A 443 -10.75 -23.63 -9.89
C ALA A 443 -11.16 -24.70 -8.85
N ASP A 444 -12.44 -24.76 -8.45
CA ASP A 444 -12.92 -25.69 -7.40
C ASP A 444 -13.95 -26.72 -7.91
N GLY A 445 -13.99 -27.00 -9.22
CA GLY A 445 -15.03 -27.82 -9.84
C GLY A 445 -14.57 -28.76 -10.94
N ALA A 446 -13.32 -29.20 -10.92
CA ALA A 446 -12.83 -30.24 -11.82
C ALA A 446 -12.74 -31.58 -11.07
N THR A 447 -13.89 -32.21 -10.88
CA THR A 447 -13.98 -33.66 -10.72
C THR A 447 -15.06 -34.17 -11.66
N VAL A 448 -14.72 -35.21 -12.41
CA VAL A 448 -15.59 -36.05 -13.25
C VAL A 448 -16.05 -35.41 -14.58
N ASN A 449 -15.32 -35.65 -15.69
CA ASN A 449 -15.52 -36.81 -16.56
C ASN A 449 -14.72 -36.66 -17.89
N GLY A 450 -14.05 -37.74 -18.33
CA GLY A 450 -13.76 -37.98 -19.76
C GLY A 450 -12.30 -37.92 -20.23
N ASN A 451 -11.66 -39.11 -20.21
CA ASN A 451 -10.58 -39.63 -21.06
C ASN A 451 -9.19 -38.94 -21.00
N GLY A 452 -8.08 -39.65 -20.86
CA GLY A 452 -7.79 -41.06 -21.05
C GLY A 452 -6.35 -41.15 -21.55
N HIS A 453 -5.58 -42.07 -20.99
CA HIS A 453 -4.20 -42.42 -21.34
C HIS A 453 -3.04 -41.57 -20.78
N VAL A 454 -2.20 -42.32 -20.04
CA VAL A 454 -0.80 -42.09 -19.65
C VAL A 454 -0.54 -41.05 -18.54
N ASN A 455 -0.49 -41.55 -17.30
CA ASN A 455 0.71 -41.49 -16.43
C ASN A 455 0.29 -41.56 -14.94
N GLY A 456 -0.14 -42.74 -14.47
CA GLY A 456 -0.78 -42.90 -13.16
C GLY A 456 -0.29 -44.10 -12.34
N ASN A 457 0.98 -44.50 -12.45
CA ASN A 457 1.47 -45.72 -11.79
C ASN A 457 2.58 -45.57 -10.74
N ALA A 458 2.95 -44.36 -10.31
CA ALA A 458 4.08 -44.20 -9.37
C ALA A 458 3.73 -43.57 -8.01
N ASN A 459 2.56 -42.93 -7.82
CA ASN A 459 2.32 -42.13 -6.61
C ASN A 459 1.09 -42.55 -5.76
N ARG A 460 0.46 -43.70 -6.06
CA ARG A 460 -0.68 -44.23 -5.27
C ARG A 460 -0.31 -45.24 -4.19
N HIS A 461 0.90 -45.79 -4.18
CA HIS A 461 1.26 -46.85 -3.23
C HIS A 461 1.84 -46.35 -1.91
N ALA A 462 2.37 -45.12 -1.82
CA ALA A 462 3.04 -44.64 -0.60
C ALA A 462 2.11 -43.95 0.42
N ASN A 463 1.10 -43.19 -0.03
CA ASN A 463 0.26 -42.37 0.89
C ASN A 463 -1.04 -43.06 1.35
N GLY A 464 -1.41 -44.20 0.76
CA GLY A 464 -2.60 -44.96 1.17
C GLY A 464 -2.39 -45.82 2.42
N HIS A 465 -1.17 -46.32 2.65
CA HIS A 465 -0.88 -47.23 3.76
C HIS A 465 -0.63 -46.51 5.09
N ALA A 466 -0.10 -45.28 5.08
CA ALA A 466 0.25 -44.56 6.32
C ALA A 466 -0.96 -43.92 7.02
N ASN A 467 -1.92 -43.35 6.28
CA ASN A 467 -3.10 -42.69 6.87
C ASN A 467 -4.28 -43.64 7.19
N GLY A 468 -4.31 -44.83 6.59
CA GLY A 468 -5.34 -45.85 6.89
C GLY A 468 -5.14 -46.54 8.24
N HIS A 469 -3.89 -46.82 8.63
CA HIS A 469 -3.58 -47.52 9.88
C HIS A 469 -3.68 -46.63 11.13
N ALA A 470 -3.34 -45.34 11.04
CA ALA A 470 -3.34 -44.44 12.20
C ALA A 470 -4.76 -44.00 12.61
N ASN A 471 -5.65 -43.69 11.65
CA ASN A 471 -7.02 -43.26 11.95
C ASN A 471 -7.99 -44.42 12.24
N GLY A 472 -7.68 -45.64 11.79
CA GLY A 472 -8.50 -46.83 12.07
C GLY A 472 -8.41 -47.29 13.53
N HIS A 473 -7.22 -47.25 14.14
CA HIS A 473 -7.01 -47.72 15.51
C HIS A 473 -7.45 -46.72 16.59
N ALA A 474 -7.32 -45.40 16.35
CA ALA A 474 -7.69 -44.39 17.34
C ALA A 474 -9.21 -44.20 17.46
N ASN A 475 -9.96 -44.22 16.35
CA ASN A 475 -11.41 -44.04 16.36
C ASN A 475 -12.19 -45.34 16.62
N GLY A 476 -11.60 -46.52 16.34
CA GLY A 476 -12.23 -47.81 16.62
C GLY A 476 -12.33 -48.13 18.11
N ASN A 477 -11.27 -47.86 18.89
CA ASN A 477 -11.26 -48.17 20.32
C ASN A 477 -12.09 -47.18 21.17
N ALA A 478 -12.13 -45.89 20.79
CA ALA A 478 -12.86 -44.89 21.55
C ALA A 478 -14.39 -45.01 21.39
N ASN A 479 -14.88 -45.27 20.16
CA ASN A 479 -16.32 -45.45 19.91
C ASN A 479 -16.84 -46.85 20.24
N GLY A 480 -15.97 -47.88 20.20
CA GLY A 480 -16.35 -49.25 20.59
C GLY A 480 -16.65 -49.39 22.09
N ASN A 481 -15.82 -48.80 22.95
CA ASN A 481 -16.01 -48.90 24.41
C ASN A 481 -17.16 -48.03 24.94
N ALA A 482 -17.40 -46.85 24.34
CA ALA A 482 -18.46 -45.94 24.80
C ALA A 482 -19.87 -46.43 24.40
N ASN A 483 -20.05 -46.92 23.18
CA ASN A 483 -21.36 -47.42 22.72
C ASN A 483 -21.67 -48.85 23.19
N GLY A 484 -20.66 -49.67 23.48
CA GLY A 484 -20.85 -51.02 24.02
C GLY A 484 -21.39 -51.02 25.45
N HIS A 485 -20.89 -50.14 26.32
CA HIS A 485 -21.33 -50.05 27.72
C HIS A 485 -22.70 -49.38 27.89
N ALA A 486 -23.03 -48.38 27.08
CA ALA A 486 -24.30 -47.65 27.19
C ALA A 486 -25.50 -48.46 26.68
N ASN A 487 -25.36 -49.19 25.56
CA ASN A 487 -26.45 -49.99 24.98
C ASN A 487 -26.66 -51.35 25.67
N GLY A 488 -25.63 -51.89 26.32
CA GLY A 488 -25.75 -53.14 27.09
C GLY A 488 -26.60 -53.01 28.36
N HIS A 489 -26.51 -51.88 29.07
CA HIS A 489 -27.27 -51.65 30.30
C HIS A 489 -28.72 -51.20 30.07
N ALA A 490 -29.01 -50.48 28.98
CA ALA A 490 -30.36 -49.99 28.69
C ALA A 490 -31.29 -51.10 28.17
N ASN A 491 -30.78 -52.05 27.37
CA ASN A 491 -31.60 -53.11 26.77
C ASN A 491 -31.75 -54.37 27.65
N GLY A 492 -30.88 -54.56 28.65
CA GLY A 492 -30.99 -55.68 29.60
C GLY A 492 -32.07 -55.50 30.66
N ASN A 493 -32.48 -54.27 30.98
CA ASN A 493 -33.42 -53.99 32.07
C ASN A 493 -34.88 -53.79 31.60
N ALA A 494 -35.11 -53.60 30.29
CA ALA A 494 -36.45 -53.37 29.72
C ALA A 494 -37.17 -54.67 29.30
N ASN A 495 -36.45 -55.79 29.10
CA ASN A 495 -37.03 -57.04 28.61
C ASN A 495 -37.20 -58.15 29.68
N GLY A 496 -36.90 -57.84 30.96
CA GLY A 496 -36.98 -58.80 32.07
C GLY A 496 -38.21 -58.66 32.99
N LYS A 497 -39.14 -57.74 32.69
CA LYS A 497 -40.28 -57.43 33.57
C LYS A 497 -41.58 -57.14 32.80
N ALA A 498 -41.99 -58.05 31.91
CA ALA A 498 -43.37 -58.11 31.44
C ALA A 498 -43.70 -59.53 30.96
N THR A 499 -44.86 -60.03 31.37
CA THR A 499 -45.51 -61.30 30.95
C THR A 499 -45.09 -62.57 31.69
N ASN A 500 -45.64 -62.75 32.89
CA ASN A 500 -45.92 -64.05 33.47
C ASN A 500 -47.44 -64.10 33.74
N GLY A 501 -48.18 -64.97 33.03
CA GLY A 501 -49.64 -65.09 33.20
C GLY A 501 -50.36 -66.00 32.19
N LYS A 502 -50.49 -67.29 32.57
CA LYS A 502 -51.55 -68.29 32.27
C LYS A 502 -52.07 -68.45 30.81
N ALA A 503 -51.80 -69.55 30.11
CA ALA A 503 -52.45 -70.88 30.16
C ALA A 503 -53.92 -70.92 29.70
N THR A 504 -54.25 -71.54 28.55
CA THR A 504 -54.89 -72.88 28.42
C THR A 504 -55.22 -73.27 26.95
N ASN A 505 -55.22 -74.58 26.71
CA ASN A 505 -55.52 -75.40 25.53
C ASN A 505 -56.85 -75.12 24.77
N GLY A 506 -56.89 -75.49 23.48
CA GLY A 506 -58.14 -75.74 22.72
C GLY A 506 -57.93 -76.12 21.24
N LYS A 507 -58.35 -77.34 20.86
CA LYS A 507 -58.33 -77.99 19.54
C LYS A 507 -59.53 -77.59 18.65
N ALA A 508 -59.45 -78.02 17.38
CA ALA A 508 -60.48 -78.15 16.32
C ALA A 508 -60.65 -76.91 15.41
N HIS A 509 -60.76 -77.01 14.09
CA HIS A 509 -61.02 -78.15 13.19
C HIS A 509 -60.40 -77.89 11.82
#